data_AF-A0A644ZY55-F1
#
_entry.id   AF-A0A644ZY55-F1
#
_cell.length_a   1.000
_cell.length_b   1.000
_cell.length_c   1.000
_cell.angle_alpha   90.00
_cell.angle_beta   90.00
_cell.angle_gamma   90.00
#
_symmetry.space_group_name_H-M   'P 1'
#
loop_
_entity.id
_entity.type
_entity.pdbx_description
1 polymer ?
#
loop_
_entity_poly.entity_id
_entity_poly.type
_entity_poly.pdbx_seq_one_letter_code
_entity_poly.pdbx_strand_id
1 'polypeptide(L)'
;MAGRQRFGHVRMLNRADGVKPIISCVRKGGLLYLLPDMDYGKKDSVFVPFFAVQNTATIPSLSRFARLGKAKVVALYNEMTPDGYVAHLTSAWENFPTDDHVADTARMNRELQAAIMKMPEQYYWVHKRFKTRPEGEASLY
;
A
#
# COMPACT_ATOMS: atom_id res chain seq x y z
N MET A 1 20.39 -3.13 10.09
CA MET A 1 19.16 -2.92 10.89
C MET A 1 19.10 -1.56 11.58
N ALA A 2 20.24 -1.00 12.04
CA ALA A 2 20.29 0.28 12.77
C ALA A 2 19.48 1.44 12.16
N GLY A 3 19.46 1.58 10.83
CA GLY A 3 18.69 2.66 10.17
C GLY A 3 17.17 2.64 10.46
N ARG A 4 16.54 1.45 10.52
CA ARG A 4 15.10 1.31 10.78
C ARG A 4 14.71 1.51 12.24
N GLN A 5 15.67 1.40 13.14
CA GLN A 5 15.49 1.56 14.58
C GLN A 5 16.04 2.89 15.09
N ARG A 6 16.56 3.73 14.19
CA ARG A 6 17.14 5.04 14.53
C ARG A 6 16.13 5.98 15.17
N PHE A 7 14.85 5.89 14.77
CA PHE A 7 13.80 6.80 15.21
C PHE A 7 12.62 6.03 15.81
N GLY A 8 12.21 6.44 17.02
CA GLY A 8 11.06 5.88 17.73
C GLY A 8 11.26 4.45 18.25
N HIS A 9 10.18 3.85 18.75
CA HIS A 9 10.16 2.47 19.25
C HIS A 9 9.67 1.50 18.17
N VAL A 10 10.54 1.19 17.21
CA VAL A 10 10.19 0.34 16.07
C VAL A 10 10.30 -1.14 16.43
N ARG A 11 9.15 -1.82 16.46
CA ARG A 11 9.12 -3.28 16.51
C ARG A 11 9.30 -3.84 15.10
N MET A 12 10.45 -4.45 14.86
CA MET A 12 10.71 -5.18 13.62
C MET A 12 9.91 -6.48 13.60
N LEU A 13 9.11 -6.68 12.56
CA LEU A 13 8.33 -7.89 12.34
C LEU A 13 8.73 -8.45 10.97
N ASN A 14 9.04 -9.75 10.91
CA ASN A 14 9.36 -10.41 9.64
C ASN A 14 8.07 -10.93 9.01
N ARG A 15 7.99 -10.93 7.67
CA ARG A 15 6.89 -11.55 6.93
C ARG A 15 6.74 -13.04 7.30
N ALA A 16 7.86 -13.72 7.58
CA ALA A 16 7.88 -15.11 8.01
C ALA A 16 7.16 -15.35 9.35
N ASP A 17 7.07 -14.33 10.21
CA ASP A 17 6.38 -14.42 11.51
C ASP A 17 4.85 -14.37 11.36
N GLY A 18 4.36 -14.18 10.13
CA GLY A 18 2.96 -14.07 9.80
C GLY A 18 2.32 -12.75 10.25
N VAL A 19 1.00 -12.67 10.10
CA VAL A 19 0.25 -11.42 10.30
C VAL A 19 -0.18 -11.17 11.75
N LYS A 20 -0.20 -12.20 12.60
CA LYS A 20 -0.71 -12.10 13.98
C LYS A 20 0.05 -11.07 14.83
N PRO A 21 1.39 -11.02 14.81
CA PRO A 21 2.13 -10.02 15.58
C PRO A 21 1.85 -8.58 15.11
N ILE A 22 1.67 -8.39 13.81
CA ILE A 22 1.34 -7.09 13.20
C ILE A 22 -0.03 -6.61 13.72
N ILE A 23 -1.05 -7.46 13.62
CA ILE A 23 -2.41 -7.14 14.07
C ILE A 23 -2.43 -6.85 15.58
N SER A 24 -1.72 -7.66 16.38
CA SER A 24 -1.60 -7.43 17.83
C SER A 24 -0.98 -6.07 18.16
N CYS A 25 0.06 -5.67 17.43
CA CYS A 25 0.70 -4.37 17.59
C CYS A 25 -0.28 -3.22 17.31
N VAL A 26 -0.97 -3.29 16.17
CA VAL A 26 -1.94 -2.25 15.75
C VAL A 26 -3.09 -2.13 16.75
N ARG A 27 -3.64 -3.26 17.23
CA ARG A 27 -4.72 -3.26 18.23
C ARG A 27 -4.32 -2.68 19.59
N LYS A 28 -3.02 -2.62 19.90
CA LYS A 28 -2.46 -2.00 21.11
C LYS A 28 -2.14 -0.51 20.92
N GLY A 29 -2.56 0.10 19.81
CA GLY A 29 -2.28 1.50 19.48
C GLY A 29 -0.95 1.71 18.75
N GLY A 30 -0.28 0.63 18.32
CA GLY A 30 0.92 0.73 17.49
C GLY A 30 0.60 1.20 16.07
N LEU A 31 1.59 1.80 15.41
CA LEU A 31 1.49 2.24 14.03
C LEU A 31 2.02 1.15 13.08
N LEU A 32 1.32 0.96 11.95
CA LEU A 32 1.77 0.12 10.85
C LEU A 32 2.07 1.01 9.64
N TYR A 33 3.34 1.06 9.25
CA TYR A 33 3.76 1.64 7.97
C TYR A 33 3.72 0.56 6.89
N LEU A 34 2.87 0.74 5.88
CA LEU A 34 2.60 -0.25 4.83
C LEU A 34 2.86 0.37 3.45
N LEU A 35 3.56 -0.37 2.59
CA LEU A 35 3.73 -0.05 1.17
C LEU A 35 2.94 -1.09 0.35
N PRO A 36 1.70 -0.78 -0.07
CA PRO A 36 0.78 -1.79 -0.61
C PRO A 36 0.76 -1.87 -2.15
N ASP A 37 1.61 -1.11 -2.83
CA ASP A 37 1.59 -0.88 -4.29
C ASP A 37 2.56 -1.76 -5.08
N MET A 38 3.08 -2.82 -4.46
CA MET A 38 3.98 -3.78 -5.10
C MET A 38 3.21 -4.96 -5.71
N ASP A 39 3.77 -5.53 -6.78
CA ASP A 39 3.25 -6.72 -7.46
C ASP A 39 3.97 -7.97 -6.93
N TYR A 40 3.21 -8.82 -6.24
CA TYR A 40 3.66 -10.07 -5.62
C TYR A 40 3.14 -11.34 -6.33
N GLY A 41 2.63 -11.21 -7.55
CA GLY A 41 2.08 -12.34 -8.30
C GLY A 41 0.59 -12.60 -8.03
N LYS A 42 0.03 -13.56 -8.79
CA LYS A 42 -1.42 -13.80 -8.85
C LYS A 42 -2.01 -14.32 -7.54
N LYS A 43 -1.24 -15.15 -6.80
CA LYS A 43 -1.75 -15.93 -5.67
C LYS A 43 -2.35 -15.08 -4.54
N ASP A 44 -1.72 -13.94 -4.23
CA ASP A 44 -2.07 -13.08 -3.11
C ASP A 44 -2.70 -11.75 -3.55
N SER A 45 -3.00 -11.60 -4.85
CA SER A 45 -3.45 -10.34 -5.45
C SER A 45 -4.89 -10.44 -5.93
N VAL A 46 -5.60 -9.31 -5.85
CA VAL A 46 -6.82 -9.07 -6.62
C VAL A 46 -6.47 -8.24 -7.86
N PHE A 47 -7.22 -8.40 -8.94
CA PHE A 47 -7.08 -7.57 -10.13
C PHE A 47 -8.04 -6.39 -10.04
N VAL A 48 -7.48 -5.19 -9.91
CA VAL A 48 -8.26 -3.94 -9.81
C VAL A 48 -7.63 -2.84 -10.68
N PRO A 49 -8.39 -1.80 -11.07
CA PRO A 49 -7.86 -0.75 -11.94
C PRO A 49 -6.71 0.04 -11.33
N PHE A 50 -5.72 0.38 -12.14
CA PHE A 50 -4.65 1.34 -11.83
C PHE A 50 -4.26 2.10 -13.10
N PHE A 51 -4.55 3.40 -13.14
CA PHE A 51 -4.46 4.24 -14.35
C PHE A 51 -5.17 3.57 -15.55
N ALA A 52 -4.53 3.52 -16.71
CA ALA A 52 -5.09 2.93 -17.93
C ALA A 52 -5.18 1.39 -17.91
N VAL A 53 -4.68 0.72 -16.87
CA VAL A 53 -4.67 -0.74 -16.77
C VAL A 53 -5.79 -1.22 -15.86
N GLN A 54 -6.85 -1.78 -16.46
CA GLN A 54 -8.04 -2.24 -15.74
C GLN A 54 -7.76 -3.40 -14.78
N ASN A 55 -6.84 -4.29 -15.16
CA ASN A 55 -6.47 -5.47 -14.37
C ASN A 55 -5.03 -5.34 -13.87
N THR A 56 -4.86 -4.70 -12.71
CA THR A 56 -3.55 -4.58 -12.05
C THR A 56 -3.52 -5.44 -10.80
N ALA A 57 -2.62 -6.42 -10.76
CA ALA A 57 -2.43 -7.28 -9.59
C ALA A 57 -2.01 -6.44 -8.37
N THR A 58 -2.85 -6.40 -7.34
CA THR A 58 -2.64 -5.59 -6.14
C THR A 58 -3.00 -6.39 -4.91
N ILE A 59 -2.14 -6.39 -3.89
CA ILE A 59 -2.42 -7.11 -2.64
C ILE A 59 -3.47 -6.35 -1.82
N PRO A 60 -4.57 -6.99 -1.38
CA PRO A 60 -5.60 -6.38 -0.52
C PRO A 60 -5.16 -6.24 0.95
N SER A 61 -3.86 -6.00 1.19
CA SER A 61 -3.26 -6.03 2.54
C SER A 61 -3.73 -4.86 3.39
N LEU A 62 -3.91 -3.67 2.80
CA LEU A 62 -4.38 -2.48 3.50
C LEU A 62 -5.78 -2.71 4.10
N SER A 63 -6.74 -3.19 3.31
CA SER A 63 -8.10 -3.53 3.79
C SER A 63 -8.04 -4.56 4.92
N ARG A 64 -7.26 -5.64 4.71
CA ARG A 64 -7.12 -6.72 5.70
C ARG A 64 -6.53 -6.22 7.03
N PHE A 65 -5.44 -5.47 7.01
CA PHE A 65 -4.80 -4.97 8.23
C PHE A 65 -5.66 -3.92 8.92
N ALA A 66 -6.30 -3.03 8.17
CA ALA A 66 -7.20 -2.03 8.74
C ALA A 66 -8.39 -2.71 9.45
N ARG A 67 -9.00 -3.74 8.84
CA ARG A 67 -10.16 -4.45 9.40
C ARG A 67 -9.79 -5.23 10.67
N LEU A 68 -8.76 -6.07 10.58
CA LEU A 68 -8.34 -6.93 11.70
C LEU A 68 -7.72 -6.11 12.85
N GLY A 69 -6.99 -5.06 12.50
CA GLY A 69 -6.38 -4.11 13.43
C GLY A 69 -7.36 -3.12 14.04
N LYS A 70 -8.57 -2.97 13.50
CA LYS A 70 -9.52 -1.89 13.81
C LYS A 70 -8.87 -0.51 13.67
N ALA A 71 -8.06 -0.34 12.63
CA ALA A 71 -7.22 0.84 12.44
C ALA A 71 -7.86 1.85 11.50
N LYS A 72 -7.62 3.13 11.79
CA LYS A 72 -7.80 4.20 10.80
C LYS A 72 -6.66 4.14 9.78
N VAL A 73 -6.96 4.51 8.55
CA VAL A 73 -5.99 4.57 7.44
C VAL A 73 -5.77 6.03 7.08
N VAL A 74 -4.50 6.42 6.95
CA VAL A 74 -4.05 7.70 6.42
C VAL A 74 -3.03 7.41 5.32
N ALA A 75 -2.99 8.22 4.27
CA ALA A 75 -1.93 8.13 3.29
C ALA A 75 -0.77 9.04 3.72
N LEU A 76 0.46 8.52 3.59
CA LEU A 76 1.70 9.24 3.80
C LEU A 76 2.57 9.05 2.57
N TYR A 77 2.96 10.15 1.92
CA TYR A 77 3.88 10.13 0.79
C TYR A 77 4.80 11.35 0.84
N ASN A 78 5.98 11.22 0.26
CA ASN A 78 6.99 12.28 0.27
C ASN A 78 7.16 12.84 -1.13
N GLU A 79 7.25 14.16 -1.21
CA GLU A 79 7.64 14.91 -2.40
C GLU A 79 9.07 15.39 -2.21
N MET A 80 9.97 14.97 -3.07
CA MET A 80 11.34 15.48 -3.13
C MET A 80 11.33 16.89 -3.69
N THR A 81 12.04 17.79 -3.02
CA THR A 81 12.23 19.19 -3.43
C THR A 81 13.72 19.44 -3.69
N PRO A 82 14.12 20.55 -4.32
CA PRO A 82 15.53 20.87 -4.53
C PRO A 82 16.38 20.87 -3.25
N ASP A 83 15.77 21.22 -2.11
CA ASP A 83 16.45 21.39 -0.83
C ASP A 83 16.17 20.25 0.19
N GLY A 84 15.36 19.25 -0.18
CA GLY A 84 14.98 18.18 0.74
C GLY A 84 13.71 17.43 0.34
N TYR A 85 12.76 17.32 1.26
CA TYR A 85 11.47 16.68 1.00
C TYR A 85 10.34 17.29 1.84
N VAL A 86 9.13 17.20 1.32
CA VAL A 86 7.87 17.51 2.03
C VAL A 86 7.10 16.21 2.25
N ALA A 87 6.76 15.92 3.50
CA ALA A 87 5.91 14.79 3.85
C ALA A 87 4.43 15.20 3.85
N HIS A 88 3.65 14.58 2.99
CA HIS A 88 2.21 14.80 2.87
C HIS A 88 1.46 13.73 3.66
N LEU A 89 0.66 14.14 4.64
CA LEU A 89 -0.22 13.27 5.40
C LEU A 89 -1.67 13.65 5.13
N THR A 90 -2.50 12.70 4.72
CA THR A 90 -3.93 12.95 4.49
C THR A 90 -4.73 12.86 5.78
N SER A 91 -5.95 13.42 5.77
CA SER A 91 -6.98 13.02 6.72
C SER A 91 -7.22 11.51 6.69
N ALA A 92 -7.74 10.97 7.79
CA ALA A 92 -8.12 9.57 7.85
C ALA A 92 -9.20 9.26 6.81
N TRP A 93 -9.06 8.15 6.09
CA TRP A 93 -10.03 7.71 5.10
C TRP A 93 -11.36 7.40 5.79
N GLU A 94 -12.40 8.12 5.39
CA GLU A 94 -13.75 7.87 5.86
C GLU A 94 -14.29 6.57 5.29
N ASN A 95 -15.11 5.87 6.07
CA ASN A 95 -15.79 4.64 5.68
C ASN A 95 -14.82 3.58 5.09
N PHE A 96 -13.65 3.42 5.71
CA PHE A 96 -12.64 2.44 5.34
C PHE A 96 -12.14 1.65 6.56
N PRO A 97 -11.89 0.34 6.42
CA PRO A 97 -12.22 -0.51 5.27
C PRO A 97 -13.72 -0.80 5.21
N THR A 98 -14.21 -1.21 4.04
CA THR A 98 -15.56 -1.77 3.88
C THR A 98 -15.52 -3.28 4.08
N ASP A 99 -16.65 -3.97 3.85
CA ASP A 99 -16.68 -5.43 3.83
C ASP A 99 -16.14 -6.05 2.52
N ASP A 100 -15.99 -5.25 1.47
CA ASP A 100 -15.45 -5.66 0.17
C ASP A 100 -13.98 -5.24 0.02
N HIS A 101 -13.09 -6.22 0.20
CA HIS A 101 -11.65 -6.00 0.06
C HIS A 101 -11.21 -5.67 -1.38
N VAL A 102 -11.97 -6.09 -2.40
CA VAL A 102 -11.69 -5.75 -3.80
C VAL A 102 -12.00 -4.28 -4.04
N ALA A 103 -13.17 -3.81 -3.61
CA ALA A 103 -13.56 -2.40 -3.69
C ALA A 103 -12.59 -1.50 -2.90
N ASP A 104 -12.19 -1.92 -1.70
CA ASP A 104 -11.19 -1.23 -0.89
C ASP A 104 -9.83 -1.13 -1.59
N THR A 105 -9.38 -2.21 -2.25
CA THR A 105 -8.11 -2.24 -2.99
C THR A 105 -8.18 -1.36 -4.23
N ALA A 106 -9.32 -1.34 -4.93
CA ALA A 106 -9.57 -0.41 -6.03
C ALA A 106 -9.57 1.05 -5.55
N ARG A 107 -10.16 1.34 -4.38
CA ARG A 107 -10.08 2.68 -3.76
C ARG A 107 -8.64 3.06 -3.47
N MET A 108 -7.88 2.18 -2.83
CA MET A 108 -6.47 2.42 -2.54
C MET A 108 -5.68 2.80 -3.81
N ASN A 109 -5.91 2.09 -4.92
CA ASN A 109 -5.30 2.43 -6.20
C ASN A 109 -5.72 3.81 -6.71
N ARG A 110 -6.95 4.26 -6.51
CA ARG A 110 -7.39 5.62 -6.88
C ARG A 110 -6.72 6.70 -6.03
N GLU A 111 -6.63 6.49 -4.73
CA GLU A 111 -5.94 7.42 -3.81
C GLU A 111 -4.45 7.55 -4.17
N LEU A 112 -3.82 6.41 -4.49
CA LEU A 112 -2.44 6.39 -4.96
C LEU A 112 -2.27 7.11 -6.31
N GLN A 113 -3.18 6.91 -7.27
CA GLN A 113 -3.18 7.65 -8.54
C GLN A 113 -3.26 9.16 -8.31
N ALA A 114 -4.15 9.62 -7.43
CA ALA A 114 -4.29 11.03 -7.11
C ALA A 114 -3.01 11.63 -6.51
N ALA A 115 -2.27 10.87 -5.68
CA ALA A 115 -0.98 11.28 -5.15
C ALA A 115 0.11 11.31 -6.23
N ILE A 116 0.19 10.25 -7.06
CA ILE A 116 1.17 10.15 -8.15
C ILE A 116 1.00 11.27 -9.16
N MET A 117 -0.24 11.63 -9.51
CA MET A 117 -0.52 12.67 -10.50
C MET A 117 -0.01 14.07 -10.10
N LYS A 118 0.30 14.30 -8.82
CA LYS A 118 0.91 15.55 -8.36
C LYS A 118 2.40 15.65 -8.70
N MET A 119 3.08 14.52 -8.85
CA MET A 119 4.52 14.40 -9.03
C MET A 119 4.87 13.07 -9.75
N PRO A 120 4.36 12.88 -10.98
CA PRO A 120 4.43 11.60 -11.66
C PRO A 120 5.87 11.11 -11.85
N GLU A 121 6.82 12.01 -12.07
CA GLU A 121 8.24 11.71 -12.22
C GLU A 121 8.90 11.11 -10.97
N GLN A 122 8.29 11.28 -9.79
CA GLN A 122 8.84 10.80 -8.52
C GLN A 122 8.31 9.42 -8.11
N TYR A 123 7.30 8.88 -8.80
CA TYR A 123 6.83 7.54 -8.54
C TYR A 123 7.86 6.49 -9.00
N TYR A 124 7.98 5.39 -8.27
CA TYR A 124 8.98 4.35 -8.54
C TYR A 124 8.60 3.46 -9.75
N TRP A 125 8.63 4.04 -10.95
CA TRP A 125 8.24 3.38 -12.21
C TRP A 125 9.14 2.23 -12.64
N VAL A 126 10.32 2.08 -12.03
CA VAL A 126 11.25 0.98 -12.31
C VAL A 126 10.66 -0.38 -11.91
N HIS A 127 9.80 -0.41 -10.89
CA HIS A 127 9.07 -1.63 -10.55
C HIS A 127 8.14 -2.02 -11.69
N LYS A 128 8.25 -3.27 -12.18
CA LYS A 128 7.34 -3.83 -13.19
C LYS A 128 5.94 -4.06 -12.60
N ARG A 129 5.21 -2.97 -12.36
CA ARG A 129 3.92 -2.89 -11.68
C ARG A 129 2.81 -3.72 -12.32
N PHE A 130 2.90 -3.96 -13.63
CA PHE A 130 1.87 -4.61 -14.44
C PHE A 130 2.23 -6.03 -14.90
N LYS A 131 3.29 -6.64 -14.34
CA LYS A 131 3.88 -7.88 -14.89
C LYS A 131 2.97 -9.07 -14.69
N THR A 132 2.19 -9.05 -13.61
CA THR A 132 1.23 -10.08 -13.29
C THR A 132 -0.10 -9.75 -13.96
N ARG A 133 -0.54 -10.61 -14.86
CA ARG A 133 -1.80 -10.48 -15.60
C ARG A 133 -2.82 -11.57 -15.23
N PRO A 134 -4.12 -11.36 -15.43
CA PRO A 134 -5.10 -12.44 -15.47
C PRO A 134 -4.71 -13.55 -16.46
N GLU A 135 -5.32 -14.73 -16.34
CA GLU A 135 -5.13 -15.78 -17.34
C GLU A 135 -5.70 -15.34 -18.69
N GLY A 136 -4.97 -15.60 -19.77
CA GLY A 136 -5.36 -15.21 -21.13
C GLY A 136 -4.97 -13.78 -21.55
N GLU A 137 -4.51 -12.93 -20.64
CA GLU A 137 -4.05 -11.58 -20.99
C GLU A 137 -2.57 -11.53 -21.39
N ALA A 138 -2.26 -10.72 -22.41
CA ALA A 138 -0.90 -10.53 -22.91
C ALA A 138 -0.01 -9.75 -21.91
N SER A 139 1.30 -9.96 -22.02
CA SER A 139 2.30 -9.17 -21.28
C SER A 139 2.23 -7.69 -21.68
N LEU A 140 2.48 -6.81 -20.71
CA LEU A 140 2.68 -5.37 -20.92
C LEU A 140 4.16 -4.96 -20.84
N TYR A 141 5.06 -5.94 -20.79
CA TYR A 141 6.53 -5.79 -20.80
C TYR A 141 7.17 -6.74 -21.80
#